data_AF-A0A931VBA6-F1
#
_entry.id   AF-A0A931VBA6-F1
#
_cell.length_a   1.000
_cell.length_b   1.000
_cell.length_c   1.000
_cell.angle_alpha   90.00
_cell.angle_beta   90.00
_cell.angle_gamma   90.00
#
_symmetry.space_group_name_H-M   'P 1'
#
loop_
_entity.id
_entity.type
_entity.pdbx_description
1 polymer ?
#
loop_
_entity_poly.entity_id
_entity_poly.type
_entity_poly.pdbx_seq_one_letter_code
_entity_poly.pdbx_strand_id
1 'polypeptide(L)'
;MALTKSEILQPTLWRTCRALASKTRLRVLSELCAHPDQRVTDIARRLKFSLPLASQSLRALNARGLLLARRSGPSVCYRLGANRSIPYSEYLLQAVRKTLANDKNALRHIFLYSTAFTHPRRILIIKTVRERSLRLKEIAFETKIPSSALDRHLIKLIARGFLKHVDYRYSCSVPCHEFARVLLLLVRQV
;
A
#
# COMPACT_ATOMS: atom_id res chain seq x y z
N MET A 1 11.36 -8.50 -23.96
CA MET A 1 12.23 -7.51 -23.29
C MET A 1 12.51 -7.99 -21.87
N ALA A 2 13.78 -8.22 -21.53
CA ALA A 2 14.18 -8.53 -20.16
C ALA A 2 14.16 -7.25 -19.31
N LEU A 3 13.56 -7.32 -18.11
CA LEU A 3 13.56 -6.22 -17.14
C LEU A 3 15.00 -5.95 -16.68
N THR A 4 15.39 -4.68 -16.63
CA THR A 4 16.70 -4.26 -16.13
C THR A 4 16.84 -4.56 -14.63
N LYS A 5 18.08 -4.73 -14.14
CA LYS A 5 18.36 -5.01 -12.71
C LYS A 5 17.78 -3.93 -11.79
N SER A 6 17.68 -2.69 -12.25
CA SER A 6 17.06 -1.58 -11.50
C SER A 6 15.54 -1.71 -11.41
N GLU A 7 14.86 -2.17 -12.47
CA GLU A 7 13.41 -2.44 -12.48
C GLU A 7 13.04 -3.63 -11.60
N ILE A 8 13.89 -4.66 -11.55
CA ILE A 8 13.72 -5.85 -10.68
C ILE A 8 13.80 -5.47 -9.19
N LEU A 9 14.57 -4.43 -8.84
CA LEU A 9 14.81 -3.99 -7.47
C LEU A 9 13.79 -2.96 -6.97
N GLN A 10 12.93 -2.41 -7.84
CA GLN A 10 11.90 -1.47 -7.41
C GLN A 10 10.87 -2.18 -6.53
N PRO A 11 10.45 -1.60 -5.39
CA PRO A 11 9.30 -2.08 -4.67
C PRO A 11 8.09 -2.11 -5.60
N THR A 12 7.31 -3.19 -5.49
CA THR A 12 6.02 -3.32 -6.15
C THR A 12 4.92 -2.75 -5.27
N LEU A 13 3.83 -2.29 -5.89
CA LEU A 13 2.67 -1.77 -5.15
C LEU A 13 2.20 -2.74 -4.05
N TRP A 14 2.19 -4.05 -4.32
CA TRP A 14 1.77 -5.02 -3.32
C TRP A 14 2.70 -5.11 -2.11
N ARG A 15 4.01 -4.93 -2.29
CA ARG A 15 4.97 -4.87 -1.19
C ARG A 15 4.80 -3.59 -0.38
N THR A 16 4.52 -2.46 -1.04
CA THR A 16 4.21 -1.20 -0.35
C THR A 16 2.91 -1.29 0.43
N CYS A 17 1.84 -1.84 -0.16
CA CYS A 17 0.58 -2.09 0.54
C CYS A 17 0.76 -3.04 1.72
N ARG A 18 1.63 -4.05 1.62
CA ARG A 18 1.98 -4.94 2.74
C ARG A 18 2.71 -4.19 3.87
N ALA A 19 3.57 -3.24 3.53
CA ALA A 19 4.16 -2.36 4.53
C ALA A 19 3.08 -1.50 5.21
N LEU A 20 2.17 -0.89 4.46
CA LEU A 20 1.09 -0.06 5.00
C LEU A 20 0.04 -0.86 5.79
N ALA A 21 -0.16 -2.15 5.50
CA ALA A 21 -1.06 -3.04 6.23
C ALA A 21 -0.48 -3.49 7.60
N SER A 22 0.08 -2.55 8.38
CA SER A 22 0.57 -2.78 9.74
C SER A 22 0.28 -1.58 10.63
N LYS A 23 -0.45 -1.82 11.72
CA LYS A 23 -0.79 -0.78 12.71
C LYS A 23 0.46 -0.10 13.27
N THR A 24 1.52 -0.86 13.57
CA THR A 24 2.80 -0.33 14.07
C THR A 24 3.42 0.66 13.08
N ARG A 25 3.53 0.29 11.80
CA ARG A 25 4.14 1.15 10.79
C ARG A 25 3.28 2.37 10.47
N LEU A 26 1.96 2.23 10.53
CA LEU A 26 1.07 3.39 10.38
C LEU A 26 1.19 4.37 11.56
N ARG A 27 1.41 3.90 12.79
CA ARG A 27 1.73 4.77 13.93
C ARG A 27 3.03 5.54 13.71
N VAL A 28 4.07 4.88 13.16
CA VAL A 28 5.32 5.57 12.78
C VAL A 28 5.08 6.63 11.70
N LEU A 29 4.28 6.35 10.67
CA LEU A 29 3.94 7.35 9.65
C LEU A 29 3.15 8.53 10.24
N SER A 30 2.21 8.26 11.14
CA SER A 30 1.44 9.30 11.84
C SER A 30 2.35 10.20 12.68
N GLU A 31 3.26 9.61 13.45
CA GLU A 31 4.24 10.32 14.27
C GLU A 31 5.13 11.22 13.41
N LEU A 32 5.70 10.68 12.34
CA LEU A 32 6.57 11.45 11.42
C LEU A 32 5.81 12.49 10.60
N CYS A 33 4.48 12.36 10.47
CA CYS A 33 3.65 13.36 9.83
C CYS A 33 3.41 14.56 10.75
N ALA A 34 3.17 14.32 12.04
CA ALA A 34 3.01 15.37 13.06
C ALA A 34 4.34 16.02 13.45
N HIS A 35 5.41 15.22 13.49
CA HIS A 35 6.73 15.61 13.95
C HIS A 35 7.79 15.11 12.97
N PRO A 36 8.14 15.89 11.93
CA PRO A 36 9.14 15.49 10.95
C PRO A 36 10.57 15.46 11.53
N ASP A 37 11.49 14.86 10.77
CA ASP A 37 12.94 14.86 11.03
C ASP A 37 13.38 14.23 12.37
N GLN A 38 12.67 13.20 12.83
CA GLN A 38 12.97 12.51 14.08
C GLN A 38 14.02 11.40 13.96
N ARG A 39 14.80 11.19 15.03
CA ARG A 39 15.71 10.05 15.18
C ARG A 39 14.93 8.79 15.56
N VAL A 40 15.54 7.63 15.32
CA VAL A 40 14.98 6.32 15.70
C VAL A 40 14.66 6.25 17.20
N THR A 41 15.54 6.79 18.05
CA THR A 41 15.39 6.84 19.50
C THR A 41 14.20 7.67 19.94
N ASP A 42 13.94 8.79 19.28
CA ASP A 42 12.82 9.68 19.59
C ASP A 42 11.48 9.02 19.26
N ILE A 43 11.39 8.40 18.08
CA ILE A 43 10.20 7.66 17.64
C ILE A 43 9.91 6.49 18.58
N ALA A 44 10.94 5.72 18.96
CA ALA A 44 10.80 4.62 19.90
C ALA A 44 10.23 5.08 21.25
N ARG A 45 10.79 6.17 21.80
CA ARG A 45 10.33 6.78 23.05
C ARG A 45 8.89 7.28 22.97
N ARG A 46 8.55 8.07 21.95
CA ARG A 46 7.22 8.68 21.80
C ARG A 46 6.11 7.64 21.57
N LEU A 47 6.40 6.61 20.76
CA LEU A 47 5.43 5.56 20.48
C LEU A 47 5.42 4.41 21.50
N LYS A 48 6.32 4.46 22.49
CA LYS A 48 6.58 3.39 23.47
C LYS A 48 6.89 2.05 22.79
N PHE A 49 7.75 2.10 21.78
CA PHE A 49 8.27 0.92 21.08
C PHE A 49 9.67 0.58 21.57
N SER A 50 10.06 -0.68 21.41
CA SER A 50 11.48 -1.05 21.51
C SER A 50 12.27 -0.44 20.33
N LEU A 51 13.56 -0.15 20.55
CA LEU A 51 14.45 0.35 19.50
C LEU A 51 14.50 -0.56 18.26
N PRO A 52 14.58 -1.91 18.39
CA PRO A 52 14.54 -2.79 17.24
C PRO A 52 13.25 -2.68 16.44
N LEU A 53 12.09 -2.58 17.11
CA LEU A 53 10.79 -2.45 16.44
C LEU A 53 10.66 -1.13 15.67
N ALA A 54 11.11 -0.02 16.28
CA ALA A 54 11.14 1.29 15.62
C ALA A 54 12.06 1.26 14.40
N SER A 55 13.29 0.76 14.57
CA SER A 55 14.28 0.64 13.49
C SER A 55 13.78 -0.22 12.32
N GLN A 56 13.18 -1.38 12.62
CA GLN A 56 12.64 -2.28 11.60
C GLN A 56 11.45 -1.64 10.87
N SER A 57 10.58 -0.95 11.59
CA SER A 57 9.42 -0.24 11.01
C SER A 57 9.88 0.87 10.05
N LEU A 58 10.86 1.67 10.45
CA LEU A 58 11.43 2.74 9.63
C LEU A 58 12.11 2.20 8.37
N ARG A 59 12.95 1.16 8.51
CA ARG A 59 13.59 0.50 7.37
C ARG A 59 12.57 -0.07 6.39
N ALA A 60 11.52 -0.73 6.89
CA ALA A 60 10.46 -1.28 6.05
C ALA A 60 9.73 -0.18 5.25
N LEU A 61 9.45 0.97 5.85
CA LEU A 61 8.79 2.10 5.18
C LEU A 61 9.71 2.83 4.20
N ASN A 62 10.96 3.09 4.59
CA ASN A 62 11.97 3.71 3.74
C ASN A 62 12.27 2.86 2.51
N ALA A 63 12.41 1.53 2.67
CA ALA A 63 12.62 0.61 1.56
C ALA A 63 11.44 0.55 0.57
N ARG A 64 10.26 1.10 0.92
CA ARG A 64 9.10 1.22 0.02
C ARG A 64 8.94 2.65 -0.55
N GLY A 65 9.93 3.51 -0.32
CA GLY A 65 9.95 4.88 -0.85
C GLY A 65 9.04 5.85 -0.13
N LEU A 66 8.58 5.54 1.09
CA LEU A 66 7.64 6.39 1.84
C LEU A 66 8.34 7.37 2.80
N LEU A 67 9.62 7.11 3.11
CA LEU A 67 10.43 7.92 4.00
C LEU A 67 11.74 8.30 3.33
N LEU A 68 12.28 9.46 3.71
CA LEU A 68 13.66 9.84 3.45
C LEU A 68 14.45 9.74 4.75
N ALA A 69 15.68 9.24 4.65
CA ALA A 69 16.63 9.15 5.74
C ALA A 69 17.76 10.16 5.50
N ARG A 70 18.14 10.90 6.55
CA ARG A 70 19.27 11.82 6.53
C ARG A 70 20.18 11.52 7.71
N ARG A 71 21.48 11.37 7.47
CA ARG A 71 22.47 11.30 8.55
C ARG A 71 22.63 12.67 9.22
N SER A 72 22.66 12.68 10.54
CA SER A 72 22.88 13.86 11.38
C SER A 72 23.86 13.44 12.48
N GLY A 73 25.15 13.71 12.24
CA GLY A 73 26.25 13.20 13.07
C GLY A 73 26.23 11.67 13.14
N PRO A 74 26.24 11.07 14.35
CA PRO A 74 26.18 9.61 14.52
C PRO A 74 24.77 9.03 14.34
N SER A 75 23.74 9.88 14.23
CA SER A 75 22.34 9.46 14.19
C SER A 75 21.75 9.53 12.77
N VAL A 76 20.66 8.81 12.55
CA VAL A 76 19.84 8.92 11.33
C VAL A 76 18.47 9.49 11.69
N CYS A 77 18.10 10.59 11.04
CA CYS A 77 16.77 11.19 11.12
C CYS A 77 15.92 10.72 9.94
N TYR A 78 14.62 10.54 10.19
CA TYR A 78 13.63 10.15 9.20
C TYR A 78 12.56 11.22 9.07
N ARG A 79 12.04 11.37 7.85
CA ARG A 79 10.85 12.17 7.56
C ARG A 79 10.02 11.51 6.46
N LEU A 80 8.72 11.83 6.39
CA LEU A 80 7.91 11.42 5.24
C LEU A 80 8.45 12.09 3.98
N GLY A 81 8.80 11.29 2.97
CA GLY A 81 9.25 11.80 1.69
C GLY A 81 9.29 10.70 0.64
N ALA A 82 8.86 11.05 -0.57
CA ALA A 82 8.76 10.12 -1.67
C ALA A 82 10.14 9.89 -2.29
N ASN A 83 10.50 8.62 -2.50
CA ASN A 83 11.66 8.30 -3.32
C ASN A 83 11.25 8.34 -4.80
N ARG A 84 11.74 9.36 -5.51
CA ARG A 84 11.43 9.63 -6.92
C ARG A 84 11.82 8.51 -7.89
N SER A 85 12.71 7.61 -7.49
CA SER A 85 13.05 6.42 -8.29
C SER A 85 11.92 5.37 -8.31
N ILE A 86 10.90 5.50 -7.45
CA ILE A 86 9.75 4.58 -7.39
C ILE A 86 8.53 5.27 -8.03
N PRO A 87 8.07 4.79 -9.21
CA PRO A 87 7.13 5.52 -10.09
C PRO A 87 5.73 5.82 -9.52
N TYR A 88 5.42 5.38 -8.30
CA TYR A 88 4.13 5.63 -7.64
C TYR A 88 4.25 6.17 -6.21
N SER A 89 5.47 6.33 -5.69
CA SER A 89 5.69 6.63 -4.27
C SER A 89 5.15 8.01 -3.88
N GLU A 90 5.24 8.99 -4.78
CA GLU A 90 4.77 10.36 -4.58
C GLU A 90 3.24 10.42 -4.44
N TYR A 91 2.51 9.90 -5.43
CA TYR A 91 1.04 9.84 -5.38
C TYR A 91 0.54 9.10 -4.14
N LEU A 92 1.17 7.97 -3.81
CA LEU A 92 0.78 7.19 -2.63
C LEU A 92 1.06 7.95 -1.34
N LEU A 93 2.22 8.59 -1.21
CA LEU A 93 2.57 9.34 -0.02
C LEU A 93 1.68 10.57 0.17
N GLN A 94 1.34 11.27 -0.91
CA GLN A 94 0.38 12.38 -0.88
C GLN A 94 -0.99 11.89 -0.36
N ALA A 95 -1.48 10.76 -0.87
CA ALA A 95 -2.74 10.17 -0.41
C ALA A 95 -2.69 9.77 1.07
N VAL A 96 -1.56 9.20 1.54
CA VAL A 96 -1.34 8.89 2.96
C VAL A 96 -1.38 10.17 3.80
N ARG A 97 -0.63 11.21 3.42
CA ARG A 97 -0.58 12.49 4.15
C ARG A 97 -1.97 13.13 4.24
N LYS A 98 -2.69 13.21 3.12
CA LYS A 98 -4.05 13.78 3.09
C LYS A 98 -5.02 13.00 3.95
N THR A 99 -4.92 11.67 3.95
CA THR A 99 -5.75 10.82 4.83
C THR A 99 -5.39 11.07 6.29
N LEU A 100 -4.11 11.07 6.66
CA LEU A 100 -3.68 11.36 8.04
C LEU A 100 -4.12 12.75 8.52
N ALA A 101 -4.19 13.74 7.65
CA ALA A 101 -4.60 15.10 8.00
C ALA A 101 -6.12 15.27 8.15
N ASN A 102 -6.91 14.63 7.28
CA ASN A 102 -8.33 14.99 7.10
C ASN A 102 -9.31 13.91 7.57
N ASP A 103 -8.83 12.73 7.96
CA ASP A 103 -9.69 11.60 8.32
C ASP A 103 -9.49 11.20 9.79
N LYS A 104 -10.57 11.31 10.58
CA LYS A 104 -10.59 10.89 12.00
C LYS A 104 -10.25 9.41 12.18
N ASN A 105 -10.47 8.58 11.15
CA ASN A 105 -10.19 7.15 11.11
C ASN A 105 -8.99 6.79 10.21
N ALA A 106 -8.09 7.75 9.95
CA ALA A 106 -7.03 7.61 8.95
C ALA A 106 -6.25 6.30 9.02
N LEU A 107 -5.75 5.93 10.20
CA LEU A 107 -4.97 4.69 10.36
C LEU A 107 -5.81 3.45 10.03
N ARG A 108 -7.09 3.44 10.41
CA ARG A 108 -8.01 2.34 10.11
C ARG A 108 -8.25 2.26 8.61
N HIS A 109 -8.54 3.37 7.94
CA HIS A 109 -8.81 3.37 6.50
C HIS A 109 -7.57 3.03 5.68
N ILE A 110 -6.41 3.62 5.98
CA ILE A 110 -5.15 3.27 5.30
C ILE A 110 -4.87 1.78 5.45
N PHE A 111 -4.99 1.23 6.68
CA PHE A 111 -4.84 -0.21 6.93
C PHE A 111 -5.84 -1.02 6.10
N LEU A 112 -7.14 -0.68 6.21
CA LEU A 112 -8.24 -1.38 5.57
C LEU A 112 -8.03 -1.51 4.06
N TYR A 113 -7.82 -0.39 3.37
CA TYR A 113 -7.67 -0.38 1.92
C TYR A 113 -6.33 -0.97 1.47
N SER A 114 -5.24 -0.73 2.21
CA SER A 114 -3.95 -1.37 1.89
C SER A 114 -4.05 -2.89 1.94
N THR A 115 -4.86 -3.46 2.85
CA THR A 115 -5.05 -4.92 2.91
C THR A 115 -5.61 -5.52 1.62
N ALA A 116 -6.27 -4.74 0.75
CA ALA A 116 -6.81 -5.20 -0.54
C ALA A 116 -5.70 -5.58 -1.53
N PHE A 117 -4.53 -4.95 -1.44
CA PHE A 117 -3.45 -5.11 -2.43
C PHE A 117 -2.17 -5.71 -1.86
N THR A 118 -2.20 -6.36 -0.70
CA THR A 118 -1.00 -7.01 -0.12
C THR A 118 -0.54 -8.28 -0.85
N HIS A 119 -1.18 -8.64 -1.97
CA HIS A 119 -0.90 -9.85 -2.74
C HIS A 119 -0.95 -9.58 -4.25
N PRO A 120 0.03 -10.04 -5.05
CA PRO A 120 0.11 -9.77 -6.49
C PRO A 120 -1.12 -10.27 -7.27
N ARG A 121 -1.68 -11.43 -6.91
CA ARG A 121 -2.90 -11.98 -7.54
C ARG A 121 -4.10 -11.02 -7.51
N ARG A 122 -4.25 -10.19 -6.47
CA ARG A 122 -5.36 -9.22 -6.40
C ARG A 122 -5.16 -8.02 -7.31
N ILE A 123 -3.90 -7.62 -7.54
CA ILE A 123 -3.57 -6.64 -8.56
C ILE A 123 -3.93 -7.20 -9.94
N LEU A 124 -3.53 -8.46 -10.21
CA LEU A 124 -3.85 -9.14 -11.47
C LEU A 124 -5.37 -9.22 -11.70
N ILE A 125 -6.15 -9.66 -10.70
CA ILE A 125 -7.62 -9.72 -10.79
C ILE A 125 -8.21 -8.35 -11.15
N ILE A 126 -7.79 -7.28 -10.47
CA ILE A 126 -8.30 -5.92 -10.75
C ILE A 126 -7.95 -5.47 -12.16
N LYS A 127 -6.74 -5.78 -12.66
CA LYS A 127 -6.38 -5.50 -14.05
C LYS A 127 -7.29 -6.25 -15.04
N THR A 128 -7.55 -7.53 -14.78
CA THR A 128 -8.39 -8.40 -15.61
C THR A 128 -9.84 -7.91 -15.71
N VAL A 129 -10.46 -7.50 -14.60
CA VAL A 129 -11.89 -7.08 -14.57
C VAL A 129 -12.09 -5.57 -14.71
N ARG A 130 -11.05 -4.85 -15.14
CA ARG A 130 -11.07 -3.37 -15.23
C ARG A 130 -12.01 -2.87 -16.32
N GLU A 131 -11.95 -3.49 -17.49
CA GLU A 131 -12.57 -2.98 -18.71
C GLU A 131 -13.92 -3.63 -19.00
N ARG A 132 -14.16 -4.81 -18.40
CA ARG A 132 -15.39 -5.58 -18.60
C ARG A 132 -15.77 -6.39 -17.37
N SER A 133 -17.05 -6.72 -17.28
CA SER A 133 -17.60 -7.56 -16.21
C SER A 133 -17.44 -9.04 -16.56
N LEU A 134 -16.74 -9.81 -15.72
CA LEU A 134 -16.39 -11.21 -15.98
C LEU A 134 -17.00 -12.18 -14.96
N ARG A 135 -17.37 -13.38 -15.40
CA ARG A 135 -17.75 -14.52 -14.56
C ARG A 135 -16.51 -15.13 -13.89
N LEU A 136 -16.73 -15.87 -12.80
CA LEU A 136 -15.66 -16.52 -12.05
C LEU A 136 -14.73 -17.38 -12.93
N LYS A 137 -15.30 -18.19 -13.84
CA LYS A 137 -14.54 -19.05 -14.75
C LYS A 137 -13.67 -18.25 -15.73
N GLU A 138 -14.17 -17.13 -16.24
CA GLU A 138 -13.43 -16.24 -17.14
C GLU A 138 -12.24 -15.62 -16.43
N ILE A 139 -12.44 -15.13 -15.20
CA ILE A 139 -11.34 -14.59 -14.37
C ILE A 139 -10.32 -15.68 -14.04
N ALA A 140 -10.75 -16.87 -13.65
CA ALA A 140 -9.84 -17.98 -13.35
C ALA A 140 -8.99 -18.36 -14.56
N PHE A 141 -9.60 -18.44 -15.74
CA PHE A 141 -8.92 -18.72 -17.00
C PHE A 141 -7.90 -17.62 -17.35
N GLU A 142 -8.31 -16.36 -17.35
CA GLU A 142 -7.44 -15.23 -17.71
C GLU A 142 -6.28 -15.02 -16.73
N THR A 143 -6.55 -15.16 -15.43
CA THR A 143 -5.54 -14.92 -14.39
C THR A 143 -4.67 -16.15 -14.08
N LYS A 144 -5.08 -17.34 -14.56
CA LYS A 144 -4.49 -18.64 -14.21
C LYS A 144 -4.44 -18.89 -12.70
N ILE A 145 -5.41 -18.33 -11.95
CA ILE A 145 -5.53 -18.53 -10.51
C ILE A 145 -6.53 -19.67 -10.26
N PRO A 146 -6.17 -20.70 -9.46
CA PRO A 146 -7.10 -21.75 -9.07
C PRO A 146 -8.34 -21.18 -8.38
N SER A 147 -9.53 -21.72 -8.68
CA SER A 147 -10.82 -21.17 -8.23
C SER A 147 -10.90 -20.98 -6.70
N SER A 148 -10.43 -21.95 -5.92
CA SER A 148 -10.45 -21.85 -4.44
C SER A 148 -9.61 -20.67 -3.91
N ALA A 149 -8.49 -20.35 -4.57
CA ALA A 149 -7.68 -19.18 -4.22
C ALA A 149 -8.29 -17.87 -4.75
N LEU A 150 -8.92 -17.94 -5.93
CA LEU A 150 -9.60 -16.81 -6.55
C LEU A 150 -10.77 -16.32 -5.68
N ASP A 151 -11.61 -17.21 -5.16
CA ASP A 151 -12.74 -16.85 -4.29
C ASP A 151 -12.30 -16.03 -3.09
N ARG A 152 -11.24 -16.45 -2.39
CA ARG A 152 -10.67 -15.70 -1.25
C ARG A 152 -10.20 -14.31 -1.65
N HIS A 153 -9.63 -14.17 -2.85
CA HIS A 153 -9.18 -12.88 -3.36
C HIS A 153 -10.35 -11.98 -3.74
N LEU A 154 -11.39 -12.52 -4.38
CA LEU A 154 -12.60 -11.80 -4.77
C LEU A 154 -13.37 -11.30 -3.54
N ILE A 155 -13.61 -12.18 -2.56
CA ILE A 155 -14.25 -11.81 -1.27
C ILE A 155 -13.51 -10.65 -0.63
N LYS A 156 -12.18 -10.71 -0.60
CA LYS A 156 -11.36 -9.66 0.01
C LYS A 156 -11.41 -8.35 -0.77
N LEU A 157 -11.49 -8.37 -2.09
CA LEU A 157 -11.58 -7.17 -2.91
C LEU A 157 -12.98 -6.54 -2.82
N ILE A 158 -14.04 -7.34 -2.78
CA ILE A 158 -15.43 -6.90 -2.56
C ILE A 158 -15.57 -6.27 -1.18
N ALA A 159 -15.10 -6.94 -0.13
CA ALA A 159 -15.14 -6.44 1.25
C ALA A 159 -14.31 -5.16 1.49
N ARG A 160 -13.55 -4.70 0.49
CA ARG A 160 -12.76 -3.46 0.51
C ARG A 160 -13.27 -2.43 -0.49
N GLY A 161 -14.35 -2.74 -1.22
CA GLY A 161 -15.02 -1.83 -2.16
C GLY A 161 -14.35 -1.70 -3.52
N PHE A 162 -13.40 -2.57 -3.87
CA PHE A 162 -12.68 -2.52 -5.16
C PHE A 162 -13.36 -3.36 -6.25
N LEU A 163 -14.22 -4.29 -5.88
CA LEU A 163 -15.04 -5.08 -6.80
C LEU A 163 -16.50 -5.03 -6.36
N LYS A 164 -17.40 -5.20 -7.33
CA LYS A 164 -18.80 -5.55 -7.12
C LYS A 164 -19.10 -6.87 -7.81
N HIS A 165 -20.08 -7.60 -7.28
CA HIS A 165 -20.59 -8.84 -7.85
C HIS A 165 -22.09 -8.68 -8.10
N VAL A 166 -22.49 -8.71 -9.37
CA VAL A 166 -23.88 -8.51 -9.83
C VAL A 166 -24.13 -9.52 -10.95
N ASP A 167 -25.25 -10.23 -10.89
CA ASP A 167 -25.66 -11.23 -11.90
C ASP A 167 -24.54 -12.21 -12.30
N TYR A 168 -23.88 -12.78 -11.29
CA TYR A 168 -22.77 -13.74 -11.43
C TYR A 168 -21.52 -13.18 -12.13
N ARG A 169 -21.41 -11.85 -12.26
CA ARG A 169 -20.30 -11.15 -12.87
C ARG A 169 -19.61 -10.21 -11.88
N TYR A 170 -18.29 -10.16 -11.96
CA TYR A 170 -17.45 -9.27 -11.19
C TYR A 170 -16.98 -8.12 -12.06
N SER A 171 -17.02 -6.90 -11.52
CA SER A 171 -16.48 -5.70 -12.17
C SER A 171 -15.80 -4.80 -11.17
N CYS A 172 -14.85 -4.01 -11.65
CA CYS A 172 -14.23 -2.96 -10.86
C CYS A 172 -15.28 -1.98 -10.31
N SER A 173 -15.13 -1.64 -9.03
CA SER A 173 -15.90 -0.61 -8.35
C SER A 173 -14.97 0.54 -8.00
N VAL A 174 -15.44 1.78 -8.15
CA VAL A 174 -14.69 2.98 -7.77
C VAL A 174 -15.01 3.30 -6.31
N PRO A 175 -14.05 3.21 -5.38
CA PRO A 175 -14.31 3.49 -3.97
C PRO A 175 -14.62 4.98 -3.73
N CYS A 176 -15.49 5.28 -2.77
CA CYS A 176 -15.77 6.67 -2.36
C CYS A 176 -14.59 7.32 -1.61
N HIS A 177 -13.76 6.53 -0.93
CA HIS A 177 -12.63 7.03 -0.15
C HIS A 177 -11.43 7.36 -1.04
N GLU A 178 -10.84 8.54 -0.87
CA GLU A 178 -9.77 9.05 -1.73
C GLU A 178 -8.52 8.15 -1.76
N PHE A 179 -8.01 7.74 -0.60
CA PHE A 179 -6.88 6.81 -0.54
C PHE A 179 -7.12 5.51 -1.33
N ALA A 180 -8.35 4.96 -1.26
CA ALA A 180 -8.71 3.77 -2.00
C ALA A 180 -8.75 4.03 -3.51
N ARG A 181 -9.27 5.18 -3.95
CA ARG A 181 -9.19 5.58 -5.38
C ARG A 181 -7.75 5.67 -5.86
N VAL A 182 -6.85 6.27 -5.09
CA VAL A 182 -5.43 6.35 -5.45
C VAL A 182 -4.84 4.95 -5.59
N LEU A 183 -5.10 4.02 -4.66
CA LEU A 183 -4.64 2.64 -4.80
C LEU A 183 -5.15 1.98 -6.09
N LEU A 184 -6.43 2.19 -6.44
CA LEU A 184 -7.00 1.66 -7.68
C LEU A 184 -6.34 2.27 -8.93
N LEU A 185 -6.04 3.57 -8.91
CA LEU A 185 -5.32 4.25 -9.99
C LEU A 185 -3.89 3.71 -10.13
N LEU A 186 -3.18 3.48 -9.02
CA LEU A 186 -1.81 2.96 -9.05
C LEU A 186 -1.73 1.54 -9.60
N VAL A 187 -2.77 0.71 -9.41
CA VAL A 187 -2.88 -0.61 -10.06
C VAL A 187 -2.85 -0.50 -11.60
N ARG A 188 -3.21 0.66 -12.17
CA ARG A 188 -3.16 0.91 -13.63
C ARG A 188 -1.74 1.20 -14.15
N GLN A 189 -0.83 1.65 -13.28
CA GLN A 189 0.48 2.17 -13.64
C GLN A 189 1.63 1.17 -13.41
N VAL A 190 1.42 0.18 -12.53
CA VAL A 190 2.34 -0.93 -12.27
C VAL A 190 1.92 -2.18 -13.02
#